data_AF-A0A4Q4YJQ2-F1
#
_entry.id   AF-A0A4Q4YJQ2-F1
#
_cell.length_a   1.000
_cell.length_b   1.000
_cell.length_c   1.000
_cell.angle_alpha   90.00
_cell.angle_beta   90.00
_cell.angle_gamma   90.00
#
_symmetry.space_group_name_H-M   'P 1'
#
loop_
_entity.id
_entity.type
_entity.pdbx_description
1 polymer ?
#
loop_
_entity_poly.entity_id
_entity_poly.type
_entity_poly.pdbx_seq_one_letter_code
_entity_poly.pdbx_strand_id
1 'polypeptide(L)'
;MLSGPFSLKNIRKLEPIFQETAKDICRYFDQRIEENDKRTGVIDCTTTFSKAILDIMGSAILGVNLNYVKPGDTTNKEKSTASSGGDQKGHTFHEAYDLFFSPDAMGRVLLFANGFVPTRWLPLQANREFLGAMDWLNDVLRSLIRDRYREVSTAIAAGRYESKDSRDLVTFIVEESIPGGVAEGIGENEFLGHLLEFMAAGHDTSANMLSWSLYILALHPDIQDKLRREVNELPQNPSYTDLDRLPYLDNFCRESLRLQHTTAKPTQIF
;
A
#
# COMPACT_ATOMS: atom_id res chain seq x y z
N MET A 1 3.33 -4.34 20.70
CA MET A 1 4.29 -4.15 19.60
C MET A 1 3.76 -3.16 18.55
N LEU A 2 2.52 -3.31 18.07
CA LEU A 2 2.04 -2.55 16.90
C LEU A 2 1.45 -1.15 17.19
N SER A 3 1.22 -0.77 18.46
CA SER A 3 0.70 0.56 18.78
C SER A 3 1.73 1.69 18.59
N GLY A 4 3.02 1.38 18.67
CA GLY A 4 4.12 2.35 18.50
C GLY A 4 4.20 2.92 17.08
N PRO A 5 4.32 2.07 16.04
CA PRO A 5 4.40 2.51 14.65
C PRO A 5 3.18 3.32 14.21
N PHE A 6 1.98 2.93 14.65
CA PHE A 6 0.72 3.60 14.31
C PHE A 6 0.31 4.68 15.32
N SER A 7 1.26 5.20 16.10
CA SER A 7 0.98 6.34 16.98
C SER A 7 0.63 7.59 16.16
N LEU A 8 -0.22 8.47 16.70
CA LEU A 8 -0.62 9.71 16.04
C LEU A 8 0.57 10.56 15.58
N LYS A 9 1.67 10.54 16.34
CA LYS A 9 2.92 11.21 16.00
C LYS A 9 3.55 10.65 14.72
N ASN A 10 3.55 9.33 14.55
CA ASN A 10 4.08 8.67 13.35
C ASN A 10 3.13 8.78 12.16
N ILE A 11 1.81 8.71 12.38
CA ILE A 11 0.81 8.95 11.32
C ILE A 11 0.98 10.35 10.72
N ARG A 12 1.23 11.37 11.55
CA ARG A 12 1.51 12.74 11.07
C ARG A 12 2.76 12.83 10.18
N LYS A 13 3.74 11.94 10.32
CA LYS A 13 4.91 11.91 9.42
C LYS A 13 4.57 11.36 8.03
N LEU A 14 3.48 10.62 7.91
CA LEU A 14 2.99 10.08 6.63
C LEU A 14 2.18 11.13 5.85
N GLU A 15 1.77 12.22 6.48
CA GLU A 15 1.06 13.34 5.85
C GLU A 15 1.66 13.79 4.50
N PRO A 16 2.97 14.11 4.40
CA PRO A 16 3.56 14.52 3.12
C PRO A 16 3.46 13.42 2.05
N ILE A 17 3.55 12.14 2.44
CA ILE A 17 3.40 11.01 1.52
C ILE A 17 1.99 10.98 0.96
N PHE A 18 0.97 11.06 1.83
CA PHE A 18 -0.43 11.13 1.40
C PHE A 18 -0.71 12.33 0.47
N GLN A 19 -0.15 13.50 0.78
CA GLN A 19 -0.32 14.69 -0.05
C GLN A 19 0.36 14.57 -1.41
N GLU A 20 1.56 14.00 -1.49
CA GLU A 20 2.25 13.74 -2.76
C GLU A 20 1.45 12.75 -3.61
N THR A 21 1.01 11.62 -3.02
CA THR A 21 0.21 10.63 -3.73
C THR A 21 -1.13 11.20 -4.20
N ALA A 22 -1.81 12.02 -3.39
CA ALA A 22 -3.05 12.68 -3.79
C ALA A 22 -2.83 13.62 -4.99
N LYS A 23 -1.74 14.40 -4.99
CA LYS A 23 -1.37 15.26 -6.12
C LYS A 23 -1.05 14.45 -7.38
N ASP A 24 -0.39 13.30 -7.23
CA ASP A 24 -0.08 12.41 -8.34
C ASP A 24 -1.33 11.76 -8.93
N ILE A 25 -2.30 11.35 -8.10
CA ILE A 25 -3.61 10.86 -8.55
C ILE A 25 -4.36 11.95 -9.33
N CYS A 26 -4.43 13.18 -8.81
CA CYS A 26 -5.06 14.30 -9.50
C CYS A 26 -4.41 14.56 -10.86
N ARG A 27 -3.08 14.58 -10.92
CA ARG A 27 -2.34 14.77 -12.19
C ARG A 27 -2.65 13.65 -13.19
N TYR A 28 -2.75 12.42 -12.72
CA TYR A 28 -3.13 11.28 -13.56
C TYR A 28 -4.58 11.41 -14.08
N PHE A 29 -5.52 11.88 -13.25
CA PHE A 29 -6.90 12.14 -13.68
C PHE A 29 -6.97 13.27 -14.71
N ASP A 30 -6.27 14.38 -14.46
CA ASP A 30 -6.21 15.53 -15.37
C ASP A 30 -5.65 15.12 -16.73
N GLN A 31 -4.54 14.36 -16.74
CA GLN A 31 -3.96 13.83 -17.99
C GLN A 31 -4.98 12.99 -18.77
N ARG A 32 -5.74 12.11 -18.11
CA ARG A 32 -6.75 11.27 -18.77
C ARG A 32 -7.95 12.05 -19.29
N ILE A 33 -8.28 13.18 -18.68
CA ILE A 33 -9.31 14.09 -19.17
C ILE A 33 -8.79 14.88 -20.39
N GLU A 34 -7.52 15.30 -20.37
CA GLU A 34 -6.88 16.00 -21.48
C GLU A 34 -6.75 15.14 -22.74
N GLU A 35 -6.44 13.85 -22.58
CA GLU A 35 -6.32 12.87 -23.68
C GLU A 35 -7.66 12.62 -24.39
N ASN A 36 -8.80 12.88 -23.75
CA ASN A 36 -10.14 12.55 -24.26
C ASN A 36 -11.01 13.82 -24.41
N ASP A 37 -10.83 14.50 -25.54
CA ASP A 37 -11.54 15.72 -25.97
C ASP A 37 -11.51 16.89 -24.97
N LYS A 38 -10.58 16.87 -23.99
CA LYS A 38 -10.38 17.88 -22.95
C LYS A 38 -11.61 18.18 -22.09
N ARG A 39 -12.62 17.29 -22.11
CA ARG A 39 -13.89 17.48 -21.39
C ARG A 39 -14.27 16.32 -20.50
N THR A 40 -13.92 15.09 -20.88
CA THR A 40 -14.35 13.88 -20.16
C THR A 40 -13.29 12.79 -20.26
N GLY A 41 -12.89 12.21 -19.13
CA GLY A 41 -12.01 11.05 -19.08
C GLY A 41 -12.74 9.83 -18.50
N VAL A 42 -12.46 8.63 -19.03
CA VAL A 42 -12.89 7.35 -18.43
C VAL A 42 -11.71 6.76 -17.69
N ILE A 43 -11.88 6.52 -16.39
CA ILE A 43 -10.80 6.10 -15.50
C ILE A 43 -11.27 4.90 -14.66
N ASP A 44 -10.49 3.82 -14.67
CA ASP A 44 -10.67 2.73 -13.72
C ASP A 44 -10.07 3.11 -12.36
N CYS A 45 -10.94 3.51 -11.44
CA CYS A 45 -10.56 3.97 -10.12
C CYS A 45 -10.03 2.84 -9.23
N THR A 46 -10.50 1.60 -9.43
CA THR A 46 -10.10 0.45 -8.59
C THR A 46 -8.62 0.16 -8.75
N THR A 47 -8.18 0.03 -10.00
CA THR A 47 -6.77 -0.21 -10.33
C THR A 47 -5.89 0.98 -9.91
N THR A 48 -6.36 2.21 -10.12
CA THR A 48 -5.58 3.41 -9.75
C THR A 48 -5.40 3.53 -8.25
N PHE A 49 -6.46 3.37 -7.45
CA PHE A 49 -6.35 3.45 -6.00
C PHE A 49 -5.57 2.28 -5.40
N SER A 50 -5.69 1.07 -5.96
CA SER A 50 -4.84 -0.05 -5.58
C SER A 50 -3.35 0.30 -5.72
N LYS A 51 -2.92 0.75 -6.90
CA LYS A 51 -1.54 1.18 -7.15
C LYS A 51 -1.08 2.29 -6.20
N ALA A 52 -1.93 3.30 -6.00
CA ALA A 52 -1.60 4.44 -5.17
C ALA A 52 -1.46 4.08 -3.68
N ILE A 53 -2.33 3.21 -3.16
CA ILE A 53 -2.22 2.72 -1.79
C ILE A 53 -0.99 1.81 -1.65
N LEU A 54 -0.68 0.99 -2.64
CA LEU A 54 0.52 0.15 -2.59
C LEU A 54 1.79 1.02 -2.52
N ASP A 55 1.84 2.12 -3.27
CA ASP A 55 2.92 3.11 -3.20
C ASP A 55 3.06 3.72 -1.80
N ILE A 56 1.95 4.15 -1.21
CA ILE A 56 1.93 4.68 0.16
C ILE A 56 2.44 3.63 1.14
N MET A 57 2.00 2.38 1.02
CA MET A 57 2.41 1.29 1.91
C MET A 57 3.89 0.96 1.72
N GLY A 58 4.41 0.97 0.49
CA GLY A 58 5.84 0.82 0.23
C GLY A 58 6.67 1.90 0.90
N SER A 59 6.25 3.16 0.81
CA SER A 59 6.96 4.27 1.45
C SER A 59 6.79 4.29 2.98
N ALA A 60 5.60 4.00 3.50
CA ALA A 60 5.31 4.04 4.94
C ALA A 60 5.87 2.84 5.70
N ILE A 61 5.82 1.64 5.10
CA ILE A 61 6.26 0.40 5.76
C ILE A 61 7.73 0.13 5.46
N LEU A 62 8.11 0.15 4.19
CA LEU A 62 9.46 -0.26 3.75
C LEU A 62 10.44 0.92 3.67
N GLY A 63 9.94 2.16 3.71
CA GLY A 63 10.77 3.35 3.48
C GLY A 63 11.30 3.42 2.04
N VAL A 64 10.62 2.79 1.08
CA VAL A 64 11.02 2.74 -0.33
C VAL A 64 9.93 3.35 -1.19
N ASN A 65 10.29 4.35 -2.01
CA ASN A 65 9.38 4.89 -3.01
C ASN A 65 9.26 3.94 -4.18
N LEU A 66 8.10 3.28 -4.25
CA LEU A 66 7.72 2.36 -5.30
C LEU A 66 7.48 3.11 -6.65
N ASN A 67 7.11 4.41 -6.61
CA ASN A 67 7.01 5.34 -7.76
C ASN A 67 6.11 4.86 -8.92
N TYR A 68 4.92 4.32 -8.66
CA TYR A 68 4.06 3.76 -9.71
C TYR A 68 3.02 4.75 -10.29
N VAL A 69 2.57 5.75 -9.53
CA VAL A 69 1.54 6.71 -10.02
C VAL A 69 2.13 7.81 -10.93
N LYS A 70 3.46 7.98 -10.99
CA LYS A 70 4.10 9.05 -11.78
C LYS A 70 4.00 8.78 -13.28
N PRO A 71 3.27 9.61 -14.06
CA PRO A 71 3.26 9.48 -15.51
C PRO A 71 4.62 9.92 -16.06
N GLY A 72 5.35 8.99 -16.68
CA GLY A 72 6.56 9.30 -17.45
C GLY A 72 7.87 8.70 -16.95
N ASP A 73 7.90 7.99 -15.82
CA ASP A 73 9.15 7.36 -15.33
C ASP A 73 9.15 5.83 -15.48
N THR A 74 9.11 5.36 -16.72
CA THR A 74 9.46 3.96 -17.03
C THR A 74 10.95 3.67 -16.86
N THR A 75 11.80 4.65 -16.50
CA THR A 75 13.24 4.41 -16.35
C THR A 75 13.61 3.73 -15.03
N ASN A 76 12.71 3.74 -14.04
CA ASN A 76 12.87 2.95 -12.81
C ASN A 76 12.42 1.48 -12.94
N LYS A 77 11.87 1.06 -14.09
CA LYS A 77 11.63 -0.38 -14.37
C LYS A 77 12.92 -1.20 -14.41
N GLU A 78 14.08 -0.57 -14.62
CA GLU A 78 15.37 -1.27 -14.73
C GLU A 78 16.20 -1.26 -13.43
N LYS A 79 15.84 -0.45 -12.41
CA LYS A 79 16.70 -0.21 -11.25
C LYS A 79 16.26 -0.83 -9.93
N SER A 80 15.07 -1.44 -9.86
CA SER A 80 14.71 -2.25 -8.70
C SER A 80 15.32 -3.64 -8.84
N THR A 81 16.60 -3.73 -8.44
CA THR A 81 17.38 -4.93 -8.12
C THR A 81 17.92 -5.77 -9.29
N ALA A 82 18.89 -5.20 -10.01
CA ALA A 82 19.94 -5.98 -10.65
C ALA A 82 20.83 -6.66 -9.58
N SER A 83 20.41 -7.80 -9.04
CA SER A 83 21.32 -8.78 -8.39
C SER A 83 20.63 -10.10 -8.02
N SER A 84 20.45 -10.99 -9.00
CA SER A 84 21.00 -12.35 -8.94
C SER A 84 20.73 -13.05 -10.26
N GLY A 85 21.76 -13.71 -10.79
CA GLY A 85 21.78 -14.25 -12.14
C GLY A 85 20.73 -15.33 -12.40
N GLY A 86 20.21 -15.31 -13.63
CA GLY A 86 19.42 -16.38 -14.22
C GLY A 86 18.10 -15.90 -14.78
N ASP A 87 18.10 -15.50 -16.06
CA ASP A 87 17.03 -15.64 -17.09
C ASP A 87 15.54 -15.61 -16.67
N GLN A 88 15.18 -14.91 -15.60
CA GLN A 88 13.81 -14.73 -15.14
C GLN A 88 13.29 -13.36 -15.61
N LYS A 89 12.10 -13.37 -16.23
CA LYS A 89 11.32 -12.16 -16.52
C LYS A 89 11.35 -11.26 -15.29
N GLY A 90 11.85 -10.03 -15.42
CA GLY A 90 11.89 -9.08 -14.31
C GLY A 90 10.47 -8.83 -13.81
N HIS A 91 10.14 -9.33 -12.62
CA HIS A 91 8.89 -9.03 -11.95
C HIS A 91 8.98 -7.63 -11.35
N THR A 92 7.99 -6.78 -11.61
CA THR A 92 7.83 -5.56 -10.81
C THR A 92 7.22 -5.92 -9.45
N PHE A 93 7.47 -5.10 -8.42
CA PHE A 93 6.93 -5.35 -7.07
C PHE A 93 5.41 -5.50 -7.10
N HIS A 94 4.72 -4.67 -7.88
CA HIS A 94 3.27 -4.75 -8.06
C HIS A 94 2.81 -6.06 -8.71
N GLU A 95 3.49 -6.53 -9.76
CA GLU A 95 3.11 -7.80 -10.42
C GLU A 95 3.30 -9.00 -9.49
N ALA A 96 4.38 -9.02 -8.72
CA ALA A 96 4.61 -10.06 -7.73
C ALA A 96 3.58 -9.99 -6.58
N TYR A 97 3.24 -8.78 -6.14
CA TYR A 97 2.26 -8.52 -5.11
C TYR A 97 0.81 -8.85 -5.56
N ASP A 98 0.42 -8.46 -6.78
CA ASP A 98 -0.88 -8.78 -7.37
C ASP A 98 -1.07 -10.29 -7.51
N LEU A 99 -0.03 -11.00 -7.95
CA LEU A 99 -0.10 -12.45 -8.08
C LEU A 99 -0.31 -13.13 -6.73
N PHE A 100 0.13 -12.50 -5.64
CA PHE A 100 -0.08 -12.96 -4.28
C PHE A 100 -1.52 -12.75 -3.79
N PHE A 101 -2.03 -11.52 -3.92
CA PHE A 101 -3.29 -11.10 -3.30
C PHE A 101 -4.51 -11.21 -4.21
N SER A 102 -4.31 -11.11 -5.52
CA SER A 102 -5.35 -11.23 -6.54
C SER A 102 -5.02 -12.35 -7.53
N PRO A 103 -4.91 -13.61 -7.08
CA PRO A 103 -4.62 -14.72 -7.97
C PRO A 103 -5.69 -14.82 -9.06
N ASP A 104 -5.26 -15.22 -10.26
CA ASP A 104 -6.13 -15.43 -11.40
C ASP A 104 -7.21 -16.49 -11.11
N ALA A 105 -8.17 -16.67 -12.02
CA ALA A 105 -9.26 -17.63 -11.81
C ALA A 105 -8.74 -19.04 -11.52
N MET A 106 -7.64 -19.45 -12.19
CA MET A 106 -6.98 -20.73 -11.93
C MET A 106 -6.31 -20.75 -10.55
N GLY A 107 -5.61 -19.68 -10.16
CA GLY A 107 -4.97 -19.54 -8.85
C GLY A 107 -5.97 -19.57 -7.70
N ARG A 108 -7.17 -18.99 -7.84
CA ARG A 108 -8.26 -19.10 -6.86
C ARG A 108 -8.78 -20.53 -6.73
N VAL A 109 -8.97 -21.22 -7.85
CA VAL A 109 -9.36 -22.65 -7.85
C VAL A 109 -8.28 -23.49 -7.17
N LEU A 110 -7.00 -23.22 -7.46
CA LEU A 110 -5.88 -23.90 -6.86
C LEU A 110 -5.75 -23.61 -5.35
N LEU A 111 -5.97 -22.37 -4.91
CA LEU A 111 -5.99 -22.00 -3.50
C LEU A 111 -7.12 -22.71 -2.74
N PHE A 112 -8.32 -22.76 -3.32
CA PHE A 112 -9.45 -23.50 -2.75
C PHE A 112 -9.16 -25.01 -2.68
N ALA A 113 -8.59 -25.57 -3.75
CA ALA A 113 -8.20 -26.97 -3.79
C ALA A 113 -7.06 -27.30 -2.81
N ASN A 114 -6.15 -26.35 -2.56
CA ASN A 114 -5.03 -26.49 -1.61
C ASN A 114 -5.50 -26.72 -0.17
N GLY A 115 -6.72 -26.29 0.18
CA GLY A 115 -7.32 -26.56 1.49
C GLY A 115 -7.70 -28.04 1.72
N PHE A 116 -7.83 -28.83 0.64
CA PHE A 116 -8.22 -30.25 0.71
C PHE A 116 -7.12 -31.20 0.27
N VAL A 117 -6.33 -30.82 -0.74
CA VAL A 117 -5.20 -31.60 -1.26
C VAL A 117 -4.06 -30.61 -1.52
N PRO A 118 -2.79 -30.88 -1.17
CA PRO A 118 -1.66 -29.98 -1.43
C PRO A 118 -1.40 -29.77 -2.94
N THR A 119 -2.23 -28.99 -3.60
CA THR A 119 -2.21 -28.74 -5.05
C THR A 119 -1.04 -27.83 -5.45
N ARG A 120 -0.42 -27.13 -4.50
CA ARG A 120 0.79 -26.32 -4.75
C ARG A 120 2.01 -27.13 -5.16
N TRP A 121 2.06 -28.43 -4.87
CA TRP A 121 3.15 -29.31 -5.34
C TRP A 121 2.96 -29.76 -6.80
N LEU A 122 1.78 -29.53 -7.39
CA LEU A 122 1.55 -29.86 -8.80
C LEU A 122 2.34 -28.90 -9.71
N PRO A 123 3.05 -29.41 -10.73
CA PRO A 123 3.88 -28.61 -11.64
C PRO A 123 3.03 -27.86 -12.68
N LEU A 124 2.06 -27.09 -12.22
CA LEU A 124 1.24 -26.20 -13.04
C LEU A 124 1.98 -24.89 -13.31
N GLN A 125 1.76 -24.31 -14.49
CA GLN A 125 2.38 -23.03 -14.86
C GLN A 125 1.99 -21.92 -13.87
N ALA A 126 0.72 -21.85 -13.49
CA ALA A 126 0.23 -20.89 -12.49
C ALA A 126 0.92 -21.06 -11.12
N ASN A 127 1.19 -22.30 -10.68
CA ASN A 127 1.93 -22.56 -9.44
C ASN A 127 3.39 -22.11 -9.55
N ARG A 128 4.04 -22.34 -10.71
CA ARG A 128 5.44 -21.93 -10.92
C ARG A 128 5.59 -20.42 -10.99
N GLU A 129 4.68 -19.74 -11.69
CA GLU A 129 4.66 -18.28 -11.76
C GLU A 129 4.40 -17.67 -10.38
N PHE A 130 3.44 -18.22 -9.63
CA PHE A 130 3.18 -17.80 -8.24
C PHE A 130 4.39 -18.02 -7.34
N LEU A 131 4.97 -19.23 -7.32
CA LEU A 131 6.12 -19.54 -6.46
C LEU A 131 7.34 -18.68 -6.84
N GLY A 132 7.62 -18.48 -8.13
CA GLY A 132 8.71 -17.63 -8.59
C GLY A 132 8.55 -16.16 -8.18
N ALA A 133 7.34 -15.61 -8.33
CA ALA A 133 7.03 -14.27 -7.85
C ALA A 133 7.16 -14.14 -6.32
N MET A 134 6.79 -15.20 -5.58
CA MET A 134 6.87 -15.21 -4.12
C MET A 134 8.31 -15.30 -3.63
N ASP A 135 9.13 -16.13 -4.26
CA ASP A 135 10.55 -16.22 -3.94
C ASP A 135 11.22 -14.86 -4.19
N TRP A 136 10.94 -14.24 -5.34
CA TRP A 136 11.45 -12.90 -5.66
C TRP A 136 10.98 -11.83 -4.66
N LEU A 137 9.69 -11.79 -4.33
CA LEU A 137 9.12 -10.81 -3.38
C LEU A 137 9.75 -10.97 -1.99
N ASN A 138 9.88 -12.21 -1.52
CA ASN A 138 10.53 -12.51 -0.25
C ASN A 138 12.00 -12.09 -0.27
N ASP A 139 12.74 -12.34 -1.36
CA ASP A 139 14.14 -11.94 -1.48
C ASP A 139 14.32 -10.42 -1.46
N VAL A 140 13.45 -9.68 -2.13
CA VAL A 140 13.45 -8.20 -2.09
C VAL A 140 13.19 -7.72 -0.67
N LEU A 141 12.14 -8.21 -0.01
CA LEU A 141 11.82 -7.79 1.36
C LEU A 141 12.92 -8.17 2.36
N ARG A 142 13.51 -9.36 2.23
CA ARG A 142 14.66 -9.79 3.05
C ARG A 142 15.87 -8.88 2.85
N SER A 143 16.17 -8.49 1.62
CA SER A 143 17.30 -7.59 1.35
C SER A 143 17.09 -6.23 2.01
N LEU A 144 15.87 -5.68 1.91
CA LEU A 144 15.49 -4.43 2.59
C LEU A 144 15.61 -4.53 4.12
N ILE A 145 15.09 -5.60 4.72
CA ILE A 145 15.22 -5.85 6.17
C ILE A 145 16.69 -5.88 6.59
N ARG A 146 17.52 -6.63 5.86
CA ARG A 146 18.95 -6.79 6.18
C ARG A 146 19.72 -5.49 6.03
N ASP A 147 19.42 -4.71 5.00
CA ASP A 147 20.06 -3.41 4.79
C ASP A 147 19.67 -2.42 5.89
N ARG A 148 18.40 -2.39 6.31
CA ARG A 148 17.97 -1.58 7.47
C ARG A 148 18.63 -2.03 8.77
N TYR A 149 18.74 -3.33 9.01
CA TYR A 149 19.46 -3.85 10.18
C TYR A 149 20.92 -3.42 10.20
N ARG A 150 21.60 -3.44 9.04
CA ARG A 150 22.99 -2.95 8.90
C ARG A 150 23.09 -1.45 9.14
N GLU A 151 22.19 -0.64 8.57
CA GLU A 151 22.18 0.80 8.77
C GLU A 151 21.99 1.18 10.24
N VAL A 152 21.02 0.57 10.92
CA VAL A 152 20.73 0.84 12.34
C VAL A 152 21.89 0.37 13.22
N SER A 153 22.37 -0.86 13.04
CA SER A 153 23.47 -1.40 13.84
C SER A 153 24.79 -0.62 13.67
N THR A 154 25.12 -0.19 12.45
CA THR A 154 26.32 0.64 12.21
C THR A 154 26.18 2.04 12.79
N ALA A 155 24.99 2.63 12.74
CA ALA A 155 24.73 3.91 13.40
C ALA A 155 24.89 3.80 14.93
N ILE A 156 24.41 2.72 15.53
CA ILE A 156 24.53 2.45 16.98
C ILE A 156 25.99 2.28 17.36
N ALA A 157 26.72 1.44 16.63
CA ALA A 157 28.14 1.20 16.88
C ALA A 157 28.99 2.49 16.75
N ALA A 158 28.58 3.40 15.86
CA ALA A 158 29.25 4.69 15.69
C ALA A 158 28.89 5.74 16.75
N GLY A 159 28.00 5.43 17.71
CA GLY A 159 27.50 6.40 18.71
C GLY A 159 26.74 7.58 18.09
N ARG A 160 26.37 7.49 16.81
CA ARG A 160 25.63 8.52 16.05
C ARG A 160 24.14 8.20 15.95
N TYR A 161 23.74 7.07 16.51
CA TYR A 161 22.35 6.68 16.54
C TYR A 161 21.62 7.46 17.63
N GLU A 162 21.04 8.57 17.22
CA GLU A 162 19.90 9.10 17.94
C GLU A 162 18.68 8.30 17.49
N SER A 163 17.96 7.70 18.43
CA SER A 163 16.61 7.14 18.24
C SER A 163 15.65 8.29 17.91
N LYS A 164 15.87 8.93 16.77
CA LYS A 164 15.01 9.94 16.20
C LYS A 164 13.88 9.19 15.55
N ASP A 165 12.86 8.91 16.36
CA ASP A 165 11.48 8.86 15.90
C ASP A 165 11.36 8.09 14.57
N SER A 166 11.47 6.76 14.63
CA SER A 166 11.42 5.86 13.47
C SER A 166 10.53 6.37 12.33
N ARG A 167 11.10 6.46 11.12
CA ARG A 167 10.47 7.06 9.95
C ARG A 167 9.52 6.10 9.23
N ASP A 168 9.83 4.81 9.29
CA ASP A 168 9.12 3.71 8.65
C ASP A 168 8.99 2.51 9.60
N LEU A 169 8.05 1.62 9.30
CA LEU A 169 7.73 0.47 10.15
C LEU A 169 8.91 -0.52 10.26
N VAL A 170 9.68 -0.71 9.19
CA VAL A 170 10.83 -1.61 9.21
C VAL A 170 11.89 -1.11 10.19
N THR A 171 12.23 0.18 10.12
CA THR A 171 13.16 0.81 11.06
C THR A 171 12.66 0.67 12.49
N PHE A 172 11.38 0.92 12.75
CA PHE A 172 10.81 0.76 14.08
C PHE A 172 10.96 -0.65 14.63
N ILE A 173 10.64 -1.67 13.83
CA ILE A 173 10.71 -3.05 14.30
C ILE A 173 12.17 -3.49 14.49
N VAL A 174 13.10 -3.01 13.65
CA VAL A 174 14.53 -3.24 13.85
C VAL A 174 15.01 -2.63 15.17
N GLU A 175 14.58 -1.41 15.50
CA GLU A 175 14.91 -0.75 16.77
C GLU A 175 14.40 -1.54 17.98
N GLU A 176 13.15 -2.01 17.90
CA GLU A 176 12.53 -2.82 18.94
C GLU A 176 13.09 -4.25 19.03
N SER A 177 13.80 -4.72 18.00
CA SER A 177 14.41 -6.06 17.97
C SER A 177 15.77 -6.15 18.68
N ILE A 178 16.35 -5.00 19.03
CA ILE A 178 17.60 -4.88 19.78
C ILE A 178 17.38 -5.36 21.23
N PRO A 179 18.39 -5.94 21.93
CA PRO A 179 18.22 -6.44 23.29
C PRO A 179 17.60 -5.41 24.25
N GLY A 180 16.51 -5.81 24.93
CA GLY A 180 15.71 -4.94 25.81
C GLY A 180 14.52 -4.23 25.13
N GLY A 181 14.35 -4.38 23.81
CA GLY A 181 13.19 -3.89 23.06
C GLY A 181 11.99 -4.84 23.08
N VAL A 182 10.81 -4.35 22.69
CA VAL A 182 9.60 -5.17 22.76
C VAL A 182 9.62 -6.31 21.74
N ALA A 183 10.35 -6.17 20.63
CA ALA A 183 10.48 -7.16 19.55
C ALA A 183 11.78 -8.00 19.64
N GLU A 184 12.42 -8.04 20.82
CA GLU A 184 13.62 -8.85 21.03
C GLU A 184 13.38 -10.32 20.70
N GLY A 185 14.20 -10.87 19.79
CA GLY A 185 14.14 -12.28 19.40
C GLY A 185 13.20 -12.63 18.24
N ILE A 186 12.54 -11.65 17.60
CA ILE A 186 11.76 -11.91 16.37
C ILE A 186 12.72 -12.38 15.26
N GLY A 187 12.43 -13.55 14.68
CA GLY A 187 13.21 -14.11 13.58
C GLY A 187 12.95 -13.38 12.25
N GLU A 188 13.93 -13.40 11.33
CA GLU A 188 13.81 -12.76 9.99
C GLU A 188 12.55 -13.21 9.23
N ASN A 189 12.20 -14.49 9.32
CA ASN A 189 11.01 -15.05 8.66
C ASN A 189 9.69 -14.56 9.27
N GLU A 190 9.65 -14.41 10.59
CA GLU A 190 8.46 -13.91 11.29
C GLU A 190 8.27 -12.42 11.00
N PHE A 191 9.37 -11.66 10.99
CA PHE A 191 9.35 -10.26 10.61
C PHE A 191 8.86 -10.05 9.17
N LEU A 192 9.37 -10.84 8.23
CA LEU A 192 8.90 -10.85 6.84
C LEU A 192 7.40 -11.14 6.74
N GLY A 193 6.91 -12.13 7.50
CA GLY A 193 5.49 -12.46 7.56
C GLY A 193 4.63 -11.29 8.03
N HIS A 194 5.05 -10.59 9.07
CA HIS A 194 4.34 -9.41 9.56
C HIS A 194 4.32 -8.27 8.53
N LEU A 195 5.42 -8.00 7.83
CA LEU A 195 5.43 -6.96 6.78
C LEU A 195 4.43 -7.26 5.68
N LEU A 196 4.40 -8.51 5.19
CA LEU A 196 3.43 -8.95 4.18
C LEU A 196 1.98 -8.82 4.69
N GLU A 197 1.73 -9.16 5.95
CA GLU A 197 0.41 -9.02 6.58
C GLU A 197 -0.03 -7.55 6.67
N PHE A 198 0.87 -6.63 7.04
CA PHE A 198 0.54 -5.20 7.07
C PHE A 198 0.24 -4.65 5.68
N MET A 199 1.06 -4.99 4.69
CA MET A 199 0.82 -4.59 3.31
C MET A 199 -0.53 -5.11 2.83
N ALA A 200 -0.82 -6.40 3.06
CA ALA A 200 -2.10 -7.04 2.73
C ALA A 200 -3.29 -6.28 3.30
N ALA A 201 -3.29 -6.14 4.63
CA ALA A 201 -4.44 -5.65 5.38
C ALA A 201 -4.75 -4.19 5.07
N GLY A 202 -3.72 -3.36 4.92
CA GLY A 202 -3.88 -1.93 4.63
C GLY A 202 -4.17 -1.62 3.17
N HIS A 203 -3.66 -2.43 2.23
CA HIS A 203 -3.78 -2.18 0.80
C HIS A 203 -5.22 -2.34 0.29
N ASP A 204 -5.76 -3.55 0.37
CA ASP A 204 -7.03 -3.88 -0.26
C ASP A 204 -8.20 -3.12 0.38
N THR A 205 -8.16 -2.94 1.70
CA THR A 205 -9.22 -2.25 2.45
C THR A 205 -9.32 -0.77 2.09
N SER A 206 -8.18 -0.08 2.10
CA SER A 206 -8.11 1.36 1.82
C SER A 206 -8.37 1.69 0.35
N ALA A 207 -7.84 0.87 -0.58
CA ALA A 207 -8.08 1.05 -2.01
C ALA A 207 -9.57 0.88 -2.36
N ASN A 208 -10.20 -0.14 -1.77
CA ASN A 208 -11.63 -0.37 -1.94
C ASN A 208 -12.47 0.77 -1.30
N MET A 209 -12.09 1.27 -0.12
CA MET A 209 -12.75 2.41 0.52
C MET A 209 -12.72 3.66 -0.38
N LEU A 210 -11.56 3.99 -0.97
CA LEU A 210 -11.42 5.14 -1.88
C LEU A 210 -12.27 4.96 -3.15
N SER A 211 -12.25 3.76 -3.72
CA SER A 211 -13.04 3.43 -4.91
C SER A 211 -14.54 3.60 -4.65
N TRP A 212 -15.04 3.07 -3.52
CA TRP A 212 -16.44 3.23 -3.10
C TRP A 212 -16.80 4.67 -2.79
N SER A 213 -15.90 5.40 -2.13
CA SER A 213 -16.11 6.82 -1.81
C SER A 213 -16.31 7.63 -3.10
N LEU A 214 -15.45 7.41 -4.11
CA LEU A 214 -15.56 8.12 -5.38
C LEU A 214 -16.82 7.72 -6.16
N TYR A 215 -17.21 6.44 -6.10
CA TYR A 215 -18.47 5.96 -6.67
C TYR A 215 -19.69 6.63 -6.04
N ILE A 216 -19.74 6.73 -4.70
CA ILE A 216 -20.83 7.42 -3.98
C ILE A 216 -20.88 8.90 -4.39
N LEU A 217 -19.73 9.58 -4.47
CA LEU A 217 -19.67 10.99 -4.88
C LEU A 217 -20.13 11.19 -6.33
N ALA A 218 -19.90 10.22 -7.22
CA ALA A 218 -20.38 10.28 -8.60
C ALA A 218 -21.91 10.11 -8.70
N LEU A 219 -22.52 9.32 -7.80
CA LEU A 219 -23.98 9.13 -7.75
C LEU A 219 -24.72 10.26 -7.03
N HIS A 220 -24.05 10.97 -6.13
CA HIS A 220 -24.63 12.02 -5.30
C HIS A 220 -23.88 13.37 -5.46
N PRO A 221 -24.12 14.10 -6.58
CA PRO A 221 -23.46 15.38 -6.84
C PRO A 221 -23.71 16.43 -5.75
N ASP A 222 -24.88 16.39 -5.09
CA ASP A 222 -25.22 17.28 -3.97
C ASP A 222 -24.30 17.06 -2.75
N ILE A 223 -23.97 15.80 -2.46
CA ILE A 223 -23.00 15.44 -1.42
C ILE A 223 -21.60 15.87 -1.84
N GLN A 224 -21.22 15.64 -3.10
CA GLN A 224 -19.93 16.05 -3.66
C GLN A 224 -19.73 17.57 -3.55
N ASP A 225 -20.71 18.38 -3.93
CA ASP A 225 -20.63 19.83 -3.87
C ASP A 225 -20.59 20.36 -2.44
N LYS A 226 -21.26 19.69 -1.49
CA LYS A 226 -21.19 20.03 -0.07
C LYS A 226 -19.80 19.71 0.51
N LEU A 227 -19.24 18.54 0.19
CA LEU A 227 -17.91 18.15 0.62
C LEU A 227 -16.83 19.07 0.02
N ARG A 228 -16.94 19.39 -1.27
CA ARG A 228 -16.03 20.30 -1.97
C ARG A 228 -16.03 21.69 -1.36
N ARG A 229 -17.19 22.21 -0.94
CA ARG A 229 -17.28 23.51 -0.24
C ARG A 229 -16.50 23.50 1.07
N GLU A 230 -16.67 22.46 1.89
CA GLU A 230 -15.94 22.33 3.17
C GLU A 230 -14.43 22.23 2.94
N VAL A 231 -13.98 21.42 1.98
CA VAL A 231 -12.54 21.27 1.69
C VAL A 231 -11.93 22.54 1.08
N ASN A 232 -12.68 23.30 0.29
CA ASN A 232 -12.19 24.55 -0.32
C ASN A 232 -11.98 25.70 0.68
N GLU A 233 -12.46 25.57 1.93
CA GLU A 233 -12.16 26.53 3.00
C GLU A 233 -10.75 26.33 3.59
N LEU A 234 -10.09 25.23 3.25
CA LEU A 234 -8.74 24.92 3.72
C LEU A 234 -7.65 25.72 2.96
N PRO A 235 -6.48 25.94 3.59
CA PRO A 235 -5.32 26.50 2.89
C PRO A 235 -4.78 25.53 1.83
N GLN A 236 -3.98 26.04 0.89
CA GLN A 236 -3.43 25.27 -0.25
C GLN A 236 -2.65 24.01 0.16
N ASN A 237 -1.99 24.03 1.31
CA ASN A 237 -1.35 22.85 1.90
C ASN A 237 -1.89 22.69 3.34
N PRO A 238 -3.02 21.99 3.52
CA PRO A 238 -3.61 21.80 4.83
C PRO A 238 -2.76 20.89 5.69
N SER A 239 -2.64 21.20 6.98
CA SER A 239 -2.00 20.32 7.95
C SER A 239 -2.92 19.14 8.32
N TYR A 240 -2.38 18.08 8.93
CA TYR A 240 -3.19 17.03 9.56
C TYR A 240 -4.29 17.60 10.46
N THR A 241 -3.98 18.63 11.26
CA THR A 241 -4.95 19.24 12.18
C THR A 241 -6.04 20.04 11.48
N ASP A 242 -5.79 20.51 10.26
CA ASP A 242 -6.81 21.19 9.46
C ASP A 242 -7.79 20.17 8.86
N LEU A 243 -7.28 19.02 8.40
CA LEU A 243 -8.10 17.90 7.91
C LEU A 243 -8.95 17.27 9.01
N ASP A 244 -8.39 17.11 10.22
CA ASP A 244 -9.06 16.54 11.39
C ASP A 244 -10.24 17.40 11.89
N ARG A 245 -10.30 18.67 11.46
CA ARG A 245 -11.36 19.63 11.82
C ARG A 245 -12.52 19.67 10.84
N LEU A 246 -12.54 18.83 9.81
CA LEU A 246 -13.60 18.81 8.80
C LEU A 246 -14.74 17.86 9.20
N PRO A 247 -15.83 18.35 9.83
CA PRO A 247 -16.88 17.48 10.35
C PRO A 247 -17.68 16.77 9.25
N TYR A 248 -17.89 17.41 8.09
CA TYR A 248 -18.65 16.79 7.02
C TYR A 248 -17.84 15.70 6.30
N LEU A 249 -16.53 15.92 6.11
CA LEU A 249 -15.60 14.89 5.64
C LEU A 249 -15.54 13.69 6.58
N ASP A 250 -15.42 13.89 7.90
CA ASP A 250 -15.45 12.79 8.87
C ASP A 250 -16.77 11.99 8.79
N ASN A 251 -17.91 12.69 8.75
CA ASN A 251 -19.22 12.05 8.58
C ASN A 251 -19.33 11.27 7.26
N PHE A 252 -18.82 11.82 6.16
CA PHE A 252 -18.80 11.16 4.86
C PHE A 252 -17.93 9.88 4.89
N CYS A 253 -16.74 9.94 5.48
CA CYS A 253 -15.86 8.78 5.62
C CYS A 253 -16.52 7.67 6.46
N ARG A 254 -17.15 8.03 7.59
CA ARG A 254 -17.88 7.09 8.44
C ARG A 254 -19.04 6.43 7.70
N GLU A 255 -19.82 7.21 6.95
CA GLU A 255 -20.95 6.69 6.20
C GLU A 255 -20.51 5.80 5.03
N SER A 256 -19.43 6.17 4.34
CA SER A 256 -18.83 5.36 3.28
C SER A 256 -18.39 3.99 3.81
N LEU A 257 -17.72 3.96 4.97
CA LEU A 257 -17.35 2.71 5.65
C LEU A 257 -18.58 1.90 6.08
N ARG A 258 -19.61 2.55 6.65
CA ARG A 258 -20.87 1.88 7.03
C ARG A 258 -21.52 1.16 5.83
N LEU A 259 -21.55 1.82 4.68
CA LEU A 259 -22.12 1.26 3.44
C LEU A 259 -21.24 0.13 2.88
N GLN A 260 -19.92 0.31 2.85
CA GLN A 260 -18.97 -0.69 2.34
C GLN A 260 -19.04 -2.00 3.13
N HIS A 261 -19.13 -1.95 4.47
CA HIS A 261 -19.24 -3.16 5.28
C HIS A 261 -20.58 -3.90 5.11
N THR A 262 -21.62 -3.22 4.59
CA THR A 262 -22.96 -3.79 4.46
C THR A 262 -23.11 -4.70 3.23
N THR A 263 -22.22 -4.61 2.23
CA THR A 263 -22.29 -5.43 1.01
C THR A 263 -21.78 -6.88 1.16
N ALA A 264 -21.27 -7.26 2.34
CA ALA A 264 -21.00 -8.67 2.69
C ALA A 264 -22.26 -9.44 3.15
N LYS A 265 -23.45 -8.83 3.09
CA LYS A 265 -24.70 -9.59 3.04
C LYS A 265 -25.11 -9.68 1.57
N PRO A 266 -25.26 -10.89 1.00
CA PRO A 266 -25.86 -11.01 -0.32
C PRO A 266 -27.24 -10.37 -0.24
N THR A 267 -27.38 -9.22 -0.91
CA THR A 267 -28.65 -8.55 -1.09
C THR A 267 -29.59 -9.58 -1.70
N GLN A 268 -30.59 -10.01 -0.91
CA GLN A 268 -31.74 -10.70 -1.48
C GLN A 268 -32.38 -9.71 -2.43
N ILE A 269 -32.18 -9.97 -3.72
CA ILE A 269 -32.96 -9.41 -4.80
C ILE A 269 -34.38 -9.96 -4.60
N PHE A 270 -35.32 -9.10 -4.21
CA PHE A 270 -36.75 -9.21 -4.53
C PHE A 270 -37.34 -7.80 -4.65
#